data_AF-B8IT81-F1
#
_entry.id   AF-B8IT81-F1
#
_cell.length_a   1.000
_cell.length_b   1.000
_cell.length_c   1.000
_cell.angle_alpha   90.00
_cell.angle_beta   90.00
_cell.angle_gamma   90.00
#
_symmetry.space_group_name_H-M   'P 1'
#
loop_
_entity.id
_entity.type
_entity.pdbx_description
1 polymer ?
#
loop_
_entity_poly.entity_id
_entity_poly.type
_entity_poly.pdbx_seq_one_letter_code
_entity_poly.pdbx_strand_id
1 'polypeptide(L)'
;MSAATATTRFAEADLKDDAKAERDRLFRAWLDAKRCAAESEDPADHAVVAQAYTAFMRAHLSREERDLLALEDEVARLTAENLRLGAAILQASTLVEEAV
;
A
#
# COMPACT_ATOMS: atom_id res chain seq x y z
N MET A 1 -29.47 7.84 -30.92
CA MET A 1 -28.57 7.81 -29.75
C MET A 1 -29.40 8.13 -28.51
N SER A 2 -29.41 7.25 -27.50
CA SER A 2 -30.23 7.43 -26.29
C SER A 2 -29.49 8.25 -25.23
N ALA A 3 -30.20 9.04 -24.44
CA ALA A 3 -29.66 9.82 -23.32
C ALA A 3 -28.92 8.95 -22.27
N ALA A 4 -29.32 7.67 -22.14
CA ALA A 4 -28.63 6.70 -21.30
C ALA A 4 -27.19 6.44 -21.77
N THR A 5 -26.95 6.32 -23.08
CA THR A 5 -25.62 6.08 -23.65
C THR A 5 -24.70 7.30 -23.48
N ALA A 6 -25.25 8.52 -23.54
CA ALA A 6 -24.49 9.73 -23.32
C ALA A 6 -24.05 9.87 -21.85
N THR A 7 -24.98 9.64 -20.91
CA THR A 7 -24.72 9.74 -19.46
C THR A 7 -23.64 8.77 -18.99
N THR A 8 -23.67 7.52 -19.46
CA THR A 8 -22.62 6.52 -19.14
C THR A 8 -21.26 6.93 -19.70
N ARG A 9 -21.21 7.51 -20.90
CA ARG A 9 -19.96 7.92 -21.55
C ARG A 9 -19.29 9.10 -20.85
N PHE A 10 -20.08 10.04 -20.32
CA PHE A 10 -19.57 11.16 -19.52
C PHE A 10 -19.02 10.70 -18.17
N ALA A 11 -19.76 9.84 -17.45
CA ALA A 11 -19.29 9.29 -16.17
C ALA A 11 -17.99 8.47 -16.31
N GLU A 12 -17.84 7.72 -17.40
CA GLU A 12 -16.63 6.94 -17.67
C GLU A 12 -15.42 7.82 -18.03
N ALA A 13 -15.66 8.99 -18.64
CA ALA A 13 -14.60 9.97 -18.92
C ALA A 13 -14.12 10.67 -17.64
N ASP A 14 -15.06 11.12 -16.79
CA ASP A 14 -14.74 11.76 -15.51
C ASP A 14 -13.94 10.82 -14.59
N LEU A 15 -14.32 9.53 -14.50
CA LEU A 15 -13.59 8.52 -13.73
C LEU A 15 -12.17 8.27 -14.26
N LYS A 16 -11.95 8.38 -15.57
CA LYS A 16 -10.63 8.23 -16.19
C LYS A 16 -9.74 9.43 -15.93
N ASP A 17 -10.32 10.63 -15.94
CA ASP A 17 -9.61 11.87 -15.65
C ASP A 17 -9.18 11.94 -14.18
N ASP A 18 -10.02 11.49 -13.25
CA ASP A 18 -9.69 11.38 -11.82
C ASP A 18 -8.55 10.36 -11.57
N ALA A 19 -8.61 9.19 -12.20
CA ALA A 19 -7.57 8.17 -12.06
C ALA A 19 -6.22 8.62 -12.64
N LYS A 20 -6.24 9.43 -13.71
CA LYS A 20 -5.04 10.03 -14.27
C LYS A 20 -4.47 11.09 -13.32
N ALA A 21 -5.31 11.99 -12.81
CA ALA A 21 -4.89 13.04 -11.89
C ALA A 21 -4.25 12.45 -10.61
N GLU A 22 -4.81 11.37 -10.07
CA GLU A 22 -4.24 10.72 -8.88
C GLU A 22 -2.88 10.07 -9.18
N ARG A 23 -2.72 9.40 -10.33
CA ARG A 23 -1.42 8.85 -10.73
C ARG A 23 -0.36 9.93 -10.91
N ASP A 24 -0.71 11.06 -11.53
CA ASP A 24 0.20 12.19 -11.69
C ASP A 24 0.61 12.78 -10.34
N ARG A 25 -0.33 12.86 -9.38
CA ARG A 25 -0.04 13.31 -8.01
C ARG A 25 0.93 12.36 -7.30
N LEU A 26 0.67 11.05 -7.36
CA LEU A 26 1.52 10.03 -6.73
C LEU A 26 2.90 9.96 -7.36
N PHE A 27 2.99 10.15 -8.68
CA PHE A 27 4.27 10.23 -9.38
C PHE A 27 5.12 11.39 -8.87
N ARG A 28 4.54 12.58 -8.71
CA ARG A 28 5.23 13.75 -8.15
C ARG A 28 5.69 13.50 -6.72
N ALA A 29 4.83 12.91 -5.89
CA ALA A 29 5.18 12.56 -4.51
C ALA A 29 6.38 11.59 -4.45
N TRP A 30 6.45 10.61 -5.36
CA TRP A 30 7.60 9.71 -5.47
C TRP A 30 8.87 10.43 -5.90
N LEU A 31 8.79 11.35 -6.87
CA LEU A 31 9.94 12.16 -7.30
C LEU A 31 10.44 13.06 -6.16
N ASP A 32 9.53 13.66 -5.39
CA ASP A 32 9.87 14.49 -4.24
C ASP A 32 10.54 13.66 -3.15
N ALA A 33 10.01 12.48 -2.81
CA ALA A 33 10.64 11.57 -1.87
C ALA A 33 12.06 11.18 -2.32
N LYS A 34 12.25 10.85 -3.61
CA LYS A 34 13.57 10.53 -4.17
C LYS A 34 14.56 11.69 -4.03
N ARG A 35 14.09 12.91 -4.29
CA ARG A 35 14.91 14.12 -4.17
C ARG A 35 15.35 14.37 -2.72
N CYS A 36 14.44 14.20 -1.76
CA CYS A 36 14.79 14.32 -0.34
C CYS A 36 15.78 13.22 0.10
N ALA A 37 15.55 11.97 -0.30
CA ALA A 37 16.40 10.85 0.08
C ALA A 37 17.79 10.86 -0.58
N ALA A 38 17.96 11.53 -1.72
CA ALA A 38 19.22 11.58 -2.47
C ALA A 38 20.39 12.18 -1.66
N GLU A 39 20.08 13.07 -0.72
CA GLU A 39 21.06 13.74 0.14
C GLU A 39 20.97 13.25 1.60
N SER A 40 20.11 12.28 1.89
CA SER A 40 19.87 11.77 3.24
C SER A 40 20.54 10.42 3.46
N GLU A 41 21.20 10.28 4.61
CA GLU A 41 21.71 8.99 5.10
C GLU A 41 20.69 8.26 5.98
N ASP A 42 19.55 8.88 6.30
CA ASP A 42 18.52 8.29 7.17
C ASP A 42 17.76 7.17 6.44
N PRO A 43 17.81 5.91 6.92
CA PRO A 43 17.03 4.82 6.35
C PRO A 43 15.52 5.08 6.30
N ALA A 44 14.98 5.93 7.18
CA ALA A 44 13.57 6.29 7.14
C ALA A 44 13.20 7.07 5.87
N ASP A 45 14.06 7.98 5.40
CA ASP A 45 13.84 8.74 4.17
C ASP A 45 13.86 7.83 2.93
N HIS A 46 14.78 6.85 2.92
CA HIS A 46 14.82 5.81 1.87
C HIS A 46 13.58 4.91 1.90
N ALA A 47 13.04 4.61 3.09
CA ALA A 47 11.80 3.86 3.22
C ALA A 47 10.60 4.62 2.66
N VAL A 48 10.54 5.94 2.83
CA VAL A 48 9.49 6.80 2.25
C VAL A 48 9.51 6.74 0.71
N VAL A 49 10.69 6.67 0.08
CA VAL A 49 10.79 6.48 -1.39
C VAL A 49 10.12 5.18 -1.83
N ALA A 50 10.39 4.07 -1.13
CA ALA A 50 9.80 2.78 -1.44
C ALA A 50 8.27 2.79 -1.26
N GLN A 51 7.77 3.44 -0.20
CA GLN A 51 6.33 3.58 0.04
C GLN A 51 5.65 4.42 -1.05
N ALA A 52 6.23 5.56 -1.41
CA ALA A 52 5.70 6.43 -2.46
C ALA A 52 5.69 5.73 -3.83
N TYR A 53 6.73 4.96 -4.14
CA TYR A 53 6.79 4.14 -5.35
C TYR A 53 5.69 3.09 -5.37
N THR A 54 5.52 2.33 -4.29
CA THR A 54 4.47 1.31 -4.17
C THR A 54 3.08 1.93 -4.34
N ALA A 55 2.81 3.08 -3.73
CA ALA A 55 1.55 3.78 -3.90
C ALA A 55 1.30 4.17 -5.36
N PHE A 56 2.31 4.74 -6.03
CA PHE A 56 2.23 5.07 -7.46
C PHE A 56 1.97 3.85 -8.34
N MET A 57 2.66 2.74 -8.09
CA MET A 57 2.45 1.49 -8.85
C MET A 57 1.05 0.91 -8.62
N ARG A 58 0.58 0.90 -7.37
CA ARG A 58 -0.76 0.38 -7.01
C ARG A 58 -1.90 1.19 -7.64
N ALA A 59 -1.68 2.47 -7.96
CA ALA A 59 -2.67 3.28 -8.68
C ALA A 59 -2.87 2.86 -10.15
N HIS A 60 -2.04 1.96 -10.69
CA HIS A 60 -2.22 1.40 -12.03
C HIS A 60 -3.03 0.11 -12.05
N LEU A 61 -3.28 -0.49 -10.89
CA LEU A 61 -3.99 -1.75 -10.77
C LEU A 61 -5.49 -1.57 -11.02
N SER A 62 -6.12 -2.60 -11.57
CA SER A 62 -7.57 -2.74 -11.63
C SER A 62 -8.16 -2.71 -10.21
N ARG A 63 -9.48 -2.59 -10.11
CA ARG A 63 -10.14 -2.71 -8.81
C ARG A 63 -9.95 -4.11 -8.23
N GLU A 64 -10.13 -5.17 -9.02
CA GLU A 64 -9.95 -6.55 -8.53
C GLU A 64 -8.52 -6.81 -8.08
N GLU A 65 -7.53 -6.30 -8.82
CA GLU A 65 -6.11 -6.44 -8.46
C GLU A 65 -5.78 -5.70 -7.16
N ARG A 66 -6.36 -4.51 -6.93
CA ARG A 66 -6.22 -3.80 -5.66
C ARG A 66 -6.86 -4.54 -4.49
N ASP A 67 -8.06 -5.07 -4.69
CA ASP A 67 -8.79 -5.81 -3.66
C ASP A 67 -8.03 -7.10 -3.29
N LEU A 68 -7.49 -7.82 -4.28
CA LEU A 68 -6.64 -9.00 -4.06
C LEU A 68 -5.37 -8.63 -3.28
N LEU A 69 -4.66 -7.59 -3.71
CA LEU A 69 -3.42 -7.19 -3.05
C LEU A 69 -3.67 -6.70 -1.61
N ALA A 70 -4.80 -6.04 -1.35
CA ALA A 70 -5.19 -5.66 0.01
C ALA A 70 -5.44 -6.89 0.91
N LEU A 71 -6.01 -7.96 0.35
CA LEU A 71 -6.16 -9.23 1.06
C LEU A 71 -4.80 -9.90 1.33
N GLU A 72 -3.89 -9.89 0.36
CA GLU A 72 -2.53 -10.41 0.53
C GLU A 72 -1.75 -9.64 1.59
N ASP A 73 -1.84 -8.31 1.61
CA ASP A 73 -1.26 -7.46 2.65
C ASP A 73 -1.81 -7.81 4.04
N GLU A 74 -3.12 -8.02 4.16
CA GLU A 74 -3.76 -8.37 5.43
C GLU A 74 -3.36 -9.76 5.91
N VAL A 75 -3.25 -10.74 5.00
CA VAL A 75 -2.73 -12.07 5.31
C VAL A 75 -1.29 -11.98 5.82
N ALA A 76 -0.44 -11.19 5.15
CA ALA A 76 0.95 -10.99 5.58
C ALA A 76 1.03 -10.35 6.98
N ARG A 77 0.22 -9.32 7.23
CA ARG A 77 0.12 -8.65 8.54
C ARG A 77 -0.32 -9.62 9.64
N LEU A 78 -1.37 -10.39 9.41
CA LEU A 78 -1.88 -11.38 10.37
C LEU A 78 -0.88 -12.51 10.60
N THR A 79 -0.16 -12.94 9.57
CA THR A 79 0.89 -13.96 9.68
C THR A 79 2.03 -13.47 10.56
N ALA A 80 2.52 -12.24 10.34
CA ALA A 80 3.57 -11.64 11.16
C ALA A 80 3.13 -11.50 12.63
N GLU A 81 1.89 -11.05 12.85
CA GLU A 81 1.33 -10.93 14.19
C GLU A 81 1.18 -12.29 14.90
N ASN A 82 0.73 -13.32 14.18
CA ASN A 82 0.62 -14.67 14.72
C ASN A 82 1.98 -15.22 15.13
N LEU A 83 3.01 -15.06 14.27
CA LEU A 83 4.37 -15.46 14.60
C LEU A 83 4.91 -14.72 15.84
N ARG A 84 4.66 -13.41 15.93
CA ARG A 84 5.07 -12.59 17.08
C ARG A 84 4.40 -13.05 18.37
N LEU A 85 3.09 -13.29 18.34
CA LEU A 85 2.33 -13.77 19.49
C LEU A 85 2.75 -15.19 19.88
N GLY A 86 2.97 -16.08 18.92
CA GLY A 86 3.47 -17.43 19.16
C GLY A 86 4.84 -17.42 19.85
N ALA A 87 5.76 -16.57 19.40
CA ALA A 87 7.05 -16.39 20.05
C ALA A 87 6.92 -15.85 21.50
N ALA A 88 6.03 -14.89 21.72
CA ALA A 88 5.79 -14.34 23.05
C ALA A 88 5.19 -15.37 24.01
N ILE A 89 4.27 -16.23 23.53
CA ILE A 89 3.71 -17.32 24.32
C ILE A 89 4.79 -18.33 24.70
N LEU A 90 5.62 -18.75 23.74
CA LEU A 90 6.72 -19.67 24.00
C LEU A 90 7.68 -19.12 25.05
N GLN A 91 8.07 -17.84 24.92
CA GLN A 91 8.93 -17.18 25.89
C GLN A 91 8.30 -17.14 27.30
N ALA A 92 7.01 -16.81 27.39
CA ALA A 92 6.30 -16.78 28.67
C ALA A 92 6.22 -18.19 29.31
N SER A 93 5.97 -19.23 28.51
CA SER A 93 5.93 -20.61 28.99
C SER A 93 7.29 -21.05 29.55
N THR A 94 8.39 -20.73 28.87
CA THR A 94 9.74 -21.04 29.38
C THR A 94 10.02 -20.35 30.72
N LEU A 95 9.65 -19.07 30.86
CA LEU A 95 9.82 -18.34 32.13
C LEU A 95 8.99 -18.94 33.28
N VAL A 96 7.82 -19.51 32.98
CA VAL A 96 6.99 -20.21 33.98
C VAL A 96 7.61 -21.55 34.37
N GLU A 97 8.16 -22.30 33.40
CA GLU A 97 8.84 -23.57 33.68
C GLU A 97 10.11 -23.39 34.52
N GLU A 98 10.89 -22.33 34.29
CA GLU A 98 12.04 -21.96 35.14
C GLU A 98 11.60 -21.40 36.51
N ALA A 99 10.35 -20.92 36.58
CA ALA A 99 9.61 -20.45 37.75
C ALA A 99 9.40 -21.46 38.90
N VAL A 100 9.30 -22.74 38.53
CA VAL A 100 8.71 -23.85 39.32
C VAL A 100 9.78 -24.87 39.69
#